data_AF-A0A1I9LKK0-F1
#
_entry.id   AF-A0A1I9LKK0-F1
#
_cell.length_a   1.000
_cell.length_b   1.000
_cell.length_c   1.000
_cell.angle_alpha   90.00
_cell.angle_beta   90.00
_cell.angle_gamma   90.00
#
_symmetry.space_group_name_H-M   'P 1'
#
loop_
_entity.id
_entity.type
_entity.pdbx_description
1 polymer ?
#
loop_
_entity_poly.entity_id
_entity_poly.type
_entity_poly.pdbx_seq_one_letter_code
_entity_poly.pdbx_strand_id
1 'polypeptide(L)'
;MFSPILFSQILVMIFYRFLFFFIDLLKIQRNSFYAFLKKGLSREISLKKPIFWSNTKFQIIFFSQYYKLIPIFSNPQLAIYQSKTFSCKLYVPVR
;
A
#
# COMPACT_ATOMS: atom_id res chain seq x y z
N MET A 1 -46.68 5.85 17.71
CA MET A 1 -46.43 6.85 16.65
C MET A 1 -44.97 7.26 16.77
N PHE A 2 -44.10 6.87 15.84
CA PHE A 2 -42.67 7.20 15.93
C PHE A 2 -42.45 8.71 15.75
N SER A 3 -41.50 9.30 16.49
CA SER A 3 -41.18 10.72 16.31
C SER A 3 -40.56 10.94 14.92
N PRO A 4 -40.86 12.06 14.23
CA PRO A 4 -40.34 12.34 12.90
C PRO A 4 -38.80 12.40 12.86
N ILE A 5 -38.17 12.72 14.00
CA ILE A 5 -36.71 12.73 14.17
C ILE A 5 -36.12 11.32 14.07
N LEU A 6 -36.76 10.33 14.71
CA LEU A 6 -36.29 8.94 14.67
C LEU A 6 -36.42 8.35 13.26
N PHE A 7 -37.50 8.69 12.55
CA PHE A 7 -37.71 8.25 11.16
C PHE A 7 -36.64 8.82 10.22
N SER A 8 -36.29 10.10 10.36
CA SER A 8 -35.20 10.73 9.61
C SER A 8 -33.85 10.04 9.85
N GLN A 9 -33.52 9.73 11.12
CA GLN A 9 -32.29 9.03 11.47
C GLN A 9 -32.20 7.62 10.85
N ILE A 10 -33.32 6.89 10.83
CA ILE A 10 -33.41 5.56 10.22
C ILE A 10 -33.20 5.65 8.70
N LEU A 11 -33.82 6.63 8.04
CA LEU A 11 -33.65 6.85 6.60
C LEU A 11 -32.19 7.13 6.25
N VAL A 12 -31.53 7.98 7.04
CA VAL A 12 -30.11 8.30 6.90
C VAL A 12 -29.23 7.06 7.08
N MET A 13 -29.49 6.24 8.10
CA MET A 13 -28.77 4.97 8.30
C MET A 13 -28.94 4.00 7.13
N ILE A 14 -30.16 3.86 6.60
CA ILE A 14 -30.43 2.99 5.44
C ILE A 14 -29.70 3.50 4.21
N PHE A 15 -29.70 4.82 3.98
CA PHE A 15 -28.98 5.44 2.88
C PHE A 15 -27.46 5.19 2.98
N TYR A 16 -26.85 5.41 4.15
CA TYR A 16 -25.43 5.12 4.36
C TYR A 16 -25.09 3.65 4.17
N ARG A 17 -25.98 2.74 4.60
CA ARG A 17 -25.81 1.30 4.40
C ARG A 17 -25.86 0.92 2.92
N PHE A 18 -26.76 1.53 2.15
CA PHE A 18 -26.79 1.37 0.69
C PHE A 18 -25.54 1.93 0.03
N LEU A 19 -25.07 3.10 0.45
CA LEU A 19 -23.87 3.74 -0.09
C LEU A 19 -22.62 2.86 0.07
N PHE A 20 -22.47 2.20 1.23
CA PHE A 20 -21.40 1.24 1.48
C PHE A 20 -21.46 0.01 0.57
N PHE A 21 -22.65 -0.41 0.15
CA PHE A 21 -22.83 -1.54 -0.76
C PHE A 21 -22.36 -1.22 -2.19
N PHE A 22 -22.44 0.04 -2.61
CA PHE A 22 -22.00 0.47 -3.94
C PHE A 22 -20.47 0.68 -4.04
N ILE A 23 -19.78 0.84 -2.92
CA ILE A 23 -18.34 1.08 -2.92
C ILE A 23 -17.59 -0.25 -2.88
N ASP A 24 -16.83 -0.54 -3.95
CA ASP A 24 -15.87 -1.64 -3.95
C ASP A 24 -14.61 -1.23 -3.15
N LEU A 25 -14.67 -1.44 -1.84
CA LEU A 25 -13.57 -1.16 -0.92
C LEU A 25 -12.30 -1.97 -1.28
N LEU A 26 -12.47 -3.18 -1.81
CA LEU A 26 -11.32 -4.01 -2.24
C LEU A 26 -10.63 -3.41 -3.46
N LYS A 27 -11.39 -2.84 -4.40
CA LYS A 27 -10.83 -2.10 -5.54
C LYS A 27 -10.02 -0.90 -5.08
N ILE A 28 -10.50 -0.16 -4.08
CA ILE A 28 -9.74 0.97 -3.51
C ILE A 28 -8.41 0.48 -2.94
N GLN A 29 -8.42 -0.59 -2.15
CA GLN A 29 -7.19 -1.16 -1.56
C GLN A 29 -6.21 -1.66 -2.63
N ARG A 30 -6.69 -2.41 -3.62
CA ARG A 30 -5.86 -2.91 -4.73
C ARG A 30 -5.25 -1.77 -5.56
N ASN A 31 -6.05 -0.76 -5.87
CA ASN A 31 -5.60 0.39 -6.67
C ASN A 31 -4.57 1.23 -5.92
N SER A 32 -4.80 1.48 -4.63
CA SER A 32 -3.87 2.20 -3.77
C SER A 32 -2.52 1.48 -3.71
N PHE A 33 -2.53 0.18 -3.42
CA PHE A 33 -1.30 -0.61 -3.36
C PHE A 33 -0.60 -0.67 -4.72
N TYR A 34 -1.34 -0.88 -5.81
CA TYR A 34 -0.77 -0.86 -7.17
C TYR A 34 -0.13 0.48 -7.52
N ALA A 35 -0.77 1.60 -7.17
CA ALA A 35 -0.22 2.94 -7.38
C ALA A 35 1.05 3.17 -6.56
N PHE A 36 1.07 2.70 -5.31
CA PHE A 36 2.26 2.71 -4.47
C PHE A 36 3.40 1.94 -5.12
N LEU A 37 3.19 0.70 -5.57
CA LEU A 37 4.22 -0.05 -6.27
C LEU A 37 4.66 0.68 -7.55
N LYS A 38 3.73 1.03 -8.44
CA LYS A 38 4.05 1.59 -9.76
C LYS A 38 4.83 2.91 -9.72
N LYS A 39 4.54 3.79 -8.76
CA LYS A 39 5.10 5.15 -8.72
C LYS A 39 5.54 5.60 -7.33
N GLY A 40 4.80 5.23 -6.29
CA GLY A 40 5.06 5.68 -4.92
C GLY A 40 6.43 5.21 -4.41
N LEU A 41 6.76 3.94 -4.59
CA LEU A 41 7.99 3.35 -4.07
C LEU A 41 9.24 3.99 -4.71
N SER A 42 9.27 4.10 -6.04
CA SER A 42 10.38 4.77 -6.74
C SER A 42 10.49 6.25 -6.36
N ARG A 43 9.36 6.93 -6.14
CA ARG A 43 9.34 8.32 -5.68
C ARG A 43 9.96 8.44 -4.30
N GLU A 44 9.55 7.64 -3.34
CA GLU A 44 10.09 7.68 -1.98
C GLU A 44 11.59 7.35 -1.93
N ILE A 45 12.05 6.37 -2.71
CA ILE A 45 13.47 6.07 -2.84
C ILE A 45 14.23 7.28 -3.43
N SER A 46 13.65 7.96 -4.43
CA SER A 46 14.29 9.14 -5.05
C SER A 46 14.41 10.36 -4.13
N LEU A 47 13.51 10.49 -3.15
CA LEU A 47 13.53 11.59 -2.18
C LEU A 47 14.61 11.41 -1.11
N LYS A 48 15.18 10.21 -0.98
CA LYS A 48 16.27 9.97 -0.04
C LYS A 48 17.54 10.67 -0.53
N LYS A 49 18.12 11.46 0.38
CA LYS A 49 19.46 12.04 0.18
C LYS A 49 20.47 10.91 -0.05
N PRO A 50 21.52 11.13 -0.86
CA PRO A 50 22.61 10.17 -1.01
C PRO A 50 23.15 9.76 0.35
N ILE A 51 23.40 8.47 0.53
CA ILE A 51 24.00 7.97 1.76
C ILE A 51 25.51 8.12 1.63
N PHE A 52 26.11 8.91 2.52
CA PHE A 52 27.55 9.08 2.58
C PHE A 52 28.14 8.05 3.54
N TRP A 53 29.14 7.30 3.07
CA TRP A 53 29.90 6.34 3.87
C TRP A 53 31.32 6.86 4.09
N SER A 54 31.84 6.75 5.31
CA SER A 54 33.21 7.10 5.72
C SER A 54 33.68 8.49 5.25
N ASN A 55 33.52 9.50 6.11
CA ASN A 55 34.08 10.85 5.94
C ASN A 55 34.00 11.41 4.50
N THR A 56 32.81 11.31 3.90
CA THR A 56 32.45 11.87 2.57
C THR A 56 33.24 11.37 1.36
N LYS A 57 34.07 10.33 1.50
CA LYS A 57 34.81 9.77 0.34
C LYS A 57 33.95 8.88 -0.56
N PHE A 58 32.92 8.26 -0.01
CA PHE A 58 32.03 7.37 -0.75
C PHE A 58 30.59 7.85 -0.67
N GLN A 59 29.95 7.96 -1.83
CA GLN A 59 28.56 8.34 -1.98
C GLN A 59 27.80 7.18 -2.61
N ILE A 60 26.74 6.72 -1.94
CA ILE A 60 25.81 5.74 -2.48
C ILE A 60 24.65 6.50 -3.12
N ILE A 61 24.47 6.27 -4.42
CA ILE A 61 23.40 6.86 -5.22
C ILE A 61 22.41 5.76 -5.60
N PHE A 62 21.14 5.93 -5.24
CA PHE A 62 20.09 4.97 -5.58
C PHE A 62 19.51 5.25 -6.96
N PHE A 63 19.41 4.22 -7.80
CA PHE A 63 18.71 4.27 -9.06
C PHE A 63 17.24 3.84 -8.88
N SER A 64 16.47 4.72 -8.27
CA SER A 64 15.10 4.44 -7.80
C SER A 64 14.14 3.95 -8.88
N GLN A 65 14.32 4.36 -10.14
CA GLN A 65 13.44 3.97 -11.27
C GLN A 65 13.63 2.51 -11.69
N TYR A 66 14.75 1.88 -11.31
CA TYR A 66 15.13 0.54 -11.73
C TYR A 66 14.99 -0.49 -10.60
N TYR A 67 14.18 -0.18 -9.59
CA TYR A 67 13.91 -1.13 -8.52
C TYR A 67 13.19 -2.37 -9.09
N LYS A 68 13.43 -3.53 -8.47
CA LYS A 68 12.77 -4.79 -8.82
C LYS A 68 12.17 -5.44 -7.58
N LEU A 69 10.94 -5.94 -7.72
CA LEU A 69 10.30 -6.81 -6.74
C LEU A 69 10.37 -8.23 -7.25
N ILE A 70 10.92 -9.14 -6.46
CA ILE A 70 10.92 -10.56 -6.81
C ILE A 70 9.51 -11.11 -6.58
N PRO A 71 8.89 -11.75 -7.59
CA PRO A 71 7.58 -12.35 -7.42
C PRO A 71 7.59 -13.41 -6.31
N ILE A 72 6.54 -13.41 -5.50
CA ILE A 72 6.36 -14.38 -4.43
C ILE A 72 5.69 -15.61 -5.02
N PHE A 73 6.38 -16.75 -4.99
CA PHE A 73 5.82 -18.03 -5.47
C PHE A 73 5.07 -18.80 -4.37
N SER A 74 5.22 -18.42 -3.11
CA SER A 74 4.50 -19.05 -2.01
C SER A 74 3.05 -18.59 -1.95
N ASN A 75 2.15 -19.49 -1.54
CA ASN A 75 0.76 -19.17 -1.26
C ASN A 75 0.67 -18.33 0.04
N PRO A 76 -0.13 -17.24 0.09
CA PRO A 76 -0.35 -16.48 1.32
C PRO A 76 -0.85 -17.31 2.51
N GLN A 77 -1.60 -18.40 2.27
CA GLN A 77 -2.03 -19.32 3.33
C GLN A 77 -0.85 -19.98 4.04
N LEU A 78 0.23 -20.27 3.33
CA LEU A 78 1.45 -20.83 3.91
C LEU A 78 2.11 -19.84 4.87
N ALA A 79 2.10 -18.55 4.53
CA ALA A 79 2.62 -17.50 5.40
C ALA A 79 1.81 -17.40 6.70
N ILE A 80 0.47 -17.50 6.61
CA ILE A 80 -0.41 -17.55 7.78
C ILE A 80 -0.08 -18.77 8.65
N TYR A 81 -0.03 -19.96 8.07
CA TYR A 81 0.26 -21.20 8.80
C TYR A 81 1.62 -21.15 9.51
N GLN A 82 2.64 -20.60 8.84
CA GLN A 82 3.98 -20.46 9.40
C GLN A 82 4.12 -19.25 10.34
N SER A 83 3.06 -18.46 10.55
CA SER A 83 3.12 -17.19 11.30
C SER A 83 4.23 -16.26 10.79
N LYS A 84 4.40 -16.21 9.47
CA LYS A 84 5.38 -15.36 8.77
C LYS A 84 4.67 -14.27 7.97
N THR A 85 5.37 -13.17 7.78
CA THR A 85 4.92 -12.09 6.90
C THR A 85 4.95 -12.55 5.44
N PHE A 86 3.85 -12.33 4.71
CA PHE A 86 3.80 -12.51 3.26
C PHE A 86 4.49 -11.32 2.57
N SER A 87 5.77 -11.46 2.22
CA SER A 87 6.59 -10.38 1.67
C SER A 87 7.44 -10.84 0.48
N CYS A 88 7.82 -9.87 -0.36
CA CYS A 88 8.75 -10.06 -1.47
C CYS A 88 10.09 -9.36 -1.17
N LYS A 89 11.12 -9.73 -1.93
CA LYS A 89 12.41 -9.05 -1.89
C LYS A 89 12.37 -7.83 -2.82
N LEU A 90 12.80 -6.68 -2.31
CA LEU A 90 13.03 -5.45 -3.05
C LEU A 90 14.52 -5.30 -3.35
N TYR A 91 14.86 -5.10 -4.62
CA TYR A 91 16.21 -4.78 -5.08
C TYR A 91 16.23 -3.37 -5.66
N VAL A 92 17.21 -2.57 -5.26
CA VAL A 92 17.44 -1.22 -5.77
C VAL A 92 18.89 -1.12 -6.22
N PRO A 93 19.17 -0.87 -7.50
CA PRO A 93 20.54 -0.68 -7.95
C PRO A 93 21.17 0.57 -7.33
N VAL A 94 22.48 0.50 -7.07
CA VAL A 94 23.27 1.59 -6.50
C VAL A 94 24.57 1.81 -7.26
N ARG A 95 25.10 3.03 -7.23
CA ARG A 95 26.47 3.39 -7.63
C ARG A 95 27.18 4.08 -6.48
#